data_AF-A0A8H7WUM5-F1
#
_entry.id   AF-A0A8H7WUM5-F1
#
_cell.length_a   1.000
_cell.length_b   1.000
_cell.length_c   1.000
_cell.angle_alpha   90.00
_cell.angle_beta   90.00
_cell.angle_gamma   90.00
#
_symmetry.space_group_name_H-M   'P 1'
#
loop_
_entity.id
_entity.type
_entity.pdbx_description
1 polymer ?
#
loop_
_entity_poly.entity_id
_entity_poly.type
_entity_poly.pdbx_seq_one_letter_code
_entity_poly.pdbx_strand_id
1 'polypeptide(L)'
;MPAHPTIPNELTPYLTLLAHPPNPPLPICIECQAAVLPKSLLDHLRKHHSLPLELRSSVRSFVASVPNPLLDFGDVVCNVDGSEPMGKLKVVDAWRCRVVVRVERQLEDERMGESEEGGRESVCGFIRRDVTDVRRHVNLVHGVGAAGRYEACKAQSWFGGRRAVYWRVCGDGGGDGECDVVMSNERVEGGKISRIESSLVDNGMDEKRDRDKDWREQRKGDERGGEPKRVETSIFTSICRWGFYGKGFGDKTPKSWREGEERELGIGMMF
;
A
#
# COMPACT_ATOMS: atom_id res chain seq x y z
N MET A 1 -21.22 11.77 24.45
CA MET A 1 -20.47 12.02 23.20
C MET A 1 -19.06 12.46 23.61
N PRO A 2 -18.00 11.73 23.27
CA PRO A 2 -16.64 12.19 23.55
C PRO A 2 -16.39 13.51 22.82
N ALA A 3 -15.76 14.47 23.50
CA ALA A 3 -15.41 15.75 22.89
C ALA A 3 -14.50 15.54 21.68
N HIS A 4 -14.80 16.18 20.56
CA HIS A 4 -13.92 16.13 19.38
C HIS A 4 -12.60 16.83 19.72
N PRO A 5 -11.45 16.22 19.40
CA PRO A 5 -10.16 16.88 19.61
C PRO A 5 -10.11 18.14 18.76
N THR A 6 -9.67 19.25 19.35
CA THR A 6 -9.44 20.52 18.65
C THR A 6 -7.94 20.75 18.51
N ILE A 7 -7.49 21.16 17.31
CA ILE A 7 -6.08 21.53 17.10
C ILE A 7 -5.82 22.87 17.79
N PRO A 8 -4.79 22.98 18.66
CA PRO A 8 -4.35 24.27 19.20
C PRO A 8 -4.01 25.26 18.08
N ASN A 9 -4.35 26.54 18.27
CA ASN A 9 -4.20 27.57 17.23
C ASN A 9 -2.77 27.65 16.69
N GLU A 10 -1.76 27.44 17.53
CA GLU A 10 -0.34 27.50 17.16
C GLU A 10 0.09 26.35 16.24
N LEU A 11 -0.68 25.26 16.18
CA LEU A 11 -0.42 24.10 15.33
C LEU A 11 -1.21 24.11 14.01
N THR A 12 -2.17 25.02 13.86
CA THR A 12 -2.98 25.16 12.64
C THR A 12 -2.19 25.41 11.36
N PRO A 13 -0.99 26.03 11.36
CA PRO A 13 -0.18 26.14 10.14
C PRO A 13 0.38 24.79 9.66
N TYR A 14 0.51 23.81 10.55
CA TYR A 14 1.13 22.52 10.25
C TYR A 14 0.10 21.42 10.05
N LEU A 15 -1.02 21.51 10.76
CA LEU A 15 -1.98 20.42 10.91
C LEU A 15 -3.41 20.87 10.60
N THR A 16 -4.16 19.94 10.03
CA THR A 16 -5.63 20.00 9.97
C THR A 16 -6.19 18.66 10.43
N LEU A 17 -7.43 18.64 10.91
CA LEU A 17 -8.11 17.39 11.28
C LEU A 17 -9.00 16.93 10.12
N LEU A 18 -8.96 15.63 9.86
CA LEU A 18 -9.88 14.96 8.96
C LEU A 18 -10.71 13.97 9.76
N ALA A 19 -12.00 14.27 9.90
CA ALA A 19 -12.99 13.37 10.47
C ALA A 19 -13.72 12.70 9.32
N HIS A 20 -13.63 11.37 9.23
CA HIS A 20 -14.29 10.60 8.19
C HIS A 20 -14.76 9.26 8.77
N PRO A 21 -16.00 9.19 9.28
CA PRO A 21 -16.55 7.94 9.80
C PRO A 21 -16.40 6.79 8.79
N PRO A 22 -16.04 5.58 9.22
CA PRO A 22 -15.92 5.13 10.62
C PRO A 22 -14.58 5.46 11.29
N ASN A 23 -13.66 6.14 10.58
CA ASN A 23 -12.34 6.43 11.13
C ASN A 23 -12.39 7.51 12.22
N PRO A 24 -11.58 7.37 13.28
CA PRO A 24 -11.40 8.43 14.25
C PRO A 24 -10.78 9.67 13.58
N PRO A 25 -10.93 10.87 14.17
CA PRO A 25 -10.30 12.08 13.66
C PRO A 25 -8.78 11.90 13.58
N LEU A 26 -8.23 12.03 12.38
CA LEU A 26 -6.80 11.88 12.11
C LEU A 26 -6.16 13.24 11.85
N PRO A 27 -5.00 13.54 12.46
CA PRO A 27 -4.25 14.74 12.12
C PRO A 27 -3.58 14.56 10.75
N ILE A 28 -3.90 15.47 9.85
CA ILE A 28 -3.31 15.58 8.51
C ILE A 28 -2.25 16.66 8.55
N CYS A 29 -1.03 16.30 8.14
CA CYS A 29 -0.01 17.28 7.87
C CYS A 29 -0.38 18.03 6.58
N ILE A 30 -0.49 19.36 6.66
CA ILE A 30 -0.92 20.21 5.53
C ILE A 30 0.10 20.14 4.39
N GLU A 31 1.39 20.26 4.70
CA GLU A 31 2.45 20.28 3.69
C GLU A 31 2.66 18.89 3.03
N CYS A 32 2.62 17.82 3.82
CA CYS A 32 2.72 16.46 3.28
C CYS A 32 1.42 15.95 2.65
N GLN A 33 0.28 16.60 2.94
CA GLN A 33 -1.06 16.17 2.54
C GLN A 33 -1.33 14.69 2.87
N ALA A 34 -0.89 14.28 4.07
CA ALA A 34 -0.98 12.91 4.56
C ALA A 34 -1.36 12.91 6.04
N ALA A 35 -2.19 11.94 6.43
CA ALA A 35 -2.43 11.63 7.83
C ALA A 35 -1.17 11.12 8.50
N VAL A 36 -1.05 11.47 9.77
CA VAL A 36 0.06 11.07 10.62
C VAL A 36 -0.53 10.41 11.86
N LEU A 37 -0.03 9.24 12.23
CA LEU A 37 -0.49 8.60 13.47
C LEU A 37 -0.16 9.48 14.68
N PRO A 38 -1.03 9.57 15.70
CA PRO A 38 -0.79 10.39 16.89
C PRO A 38 0.59 10.11 17.53
N LYS A 39 0.95 8.82 17.67
CA LYS A 39 2.25 8.38 18.21
C LYS A 39 3.48 8.85 17.42
N SER A 40 3.31 9.12 16.12
CA SER A 40 4.38 9.53 15.20
C SER A 40 4.36 11.03 14.89
N LEU A 41 3.34 11.76 15.34
CA LEU A 41 3.07 13.14 14.93
C LEU A 41 4.21 14.10 15.27
N LEU A 42 4.68 14.07 16.51
CA LEU A 42 5.77 14.93 16.96
C LEU A 42 7.07 14.67 16.18
N ASP A 43 7.41 13.40 15.97
CA ASP A 43 8.64 13.05 15.25
C ASP A 43 8.55 13.42 13.76
N HIS A 44 7.37 13.23 13.15
CA HIS A 44 7.10 13.65 11.78
C HIS A 44 7.28 15.17 11.61
N LEU A 45 6.61 15.98 12.45
CA LEU A 45 6.71 17.44 12.37
C LEU A 45 8.14 17.94 12.63
N ARG A 46 8.87 17.29 13.55
CA ARG A 46 10.28 17.64 13.81
C ARG A 46 11.19 17.33 12.61
N LYS A 47 11.04 16.16 12.00
CA LYS A 47 11.95 15.69 10.93
C LYS A 47 11.66 16.30 9.58
N HIS A 48 10.38 16.53 9.26
CA HIS A 48 9.97 16.98 7.93
C HIS A 48 9.67 18.47 7.86
N HIS A 49 9.27 19.09 8.99
CA HIS A 49 8.76 20.48 9.01
C HIS A 49 9.50 21.37 10.02
N SER A 50 10.65 20.91 10.53
CA SER A 50 11.51 21.66 11.47
C SER A 50 10.75 22.30 12.64
N LEU A 51 9.81 21.56 13.25
CA LEU A 51 8.93 22.08 14.30
C LEU A 51 9.71 22.81 15.44
N PRO A 52 9.41 24.10 15.70
CA PRO A 52 10.02 24.88 16.77
C PRO A 52 9.91 24.21 18.14
N LEU A 53 10.90 24.43 19.01
CA LEU A 53 10.96 23.82 20.34
C LEU A 53 9.72 24.15 21.19
N GLU A 54 9.26 25.41 21.13
CA GLU A 54 8.14 25.91 21.93
C GLU A 54 6.81 25.23 21.60
N LEU A 55 6.64 24.74 20.37
CA LEU A 55 5.41 24.08 19.93
C LEU A 55 5.36 22.58 20.28
N ARG A 56 6.47 21.99 20.75
CA ARG A 56 6.55 20.55 21.04
C ARG A 56 5.73 20.12 22.25
N SER A 57 5.51 21.01 23.22
CA SER A 57 4.57 20.79 24.32
C SER A 57 3.14 20.76 23.81
N SER A 58 2.73 21.71 22.97
CA SER A 58 1.41 21.77 22.35
C SER A 58 1.08 20.52 21.54
N VAL A 59 2.04 20.00 20.76
CA VAL A 59 1.83 18.73 20.01
C VAL A 59 1.60 17.56 20.96
N ARG A 60 2.35 17.46 22.06
CA ARG A 60 2.17 16.39 23.05
C ARG A 60 0.81 16.48 23.75
N SER A 61 0.40 17.68 24.15
CA SER A 61 -0.92 17.93 24.74
C SER A 61 -2.05 17.59 23.77
N PHE A 62 -1.90 17.94 22.49
CA PHE A 62 -2.84 17.57 21.45
C PHE A 62 -2.90 16.05 21.23
N VAL A 63 -1.76 15.36 21.12
CA VAL A 63 -1.74 13.89 20.98
C VAL A 63 -2.40 13.20 22.17
N ALA A 64 -2.23 13.73 23.38
CA ALA A 64 -2.88 13.21 24.59
C ALA A 64 -4.40 13.43 24.60
N SER A 65 -4.93 14.42 23.86
CA SER A 65 -6.36 14.67 23.76
C SER A 65 -7.06 13.89 22.64
N VAL A 66 -6.30 13.28 21.72
CA VAL A 66 -6.88 12.45 20.65
C VAL A 66 -7.45 11.16 21.24
N PRO A 67 -8.72 10.82 20.93
CA PRO A 67 -9.31 9.57 21.36
C PRO A 67 -8.54 8.40 20.73
N ASN A 68 -8.08 7.47 21.58
CA ASN A 68 -7.21 6.35 21.22
C ASN A 68 -5.81 6.77 20.72
N PRO A 69 -4.91 7.23 21.61
CA PRO A 69 -3.53 7.59 21.23
C PRO A 69 -2.72 6.39 20.70
N LEU A 70 -3.21 5.15 20.91
CA LEU A 70 -2.61 3.91 20.44
C LEU A 70 -3.06 3.49 19.04
N LEU A 71 -3.81 4.34 18.34
CA LEU A 71 -4.24 4.10 16.97
C LEU A 71 -3.09 3.59 16.09
N ASP A 72 -3.33 2.47 15.41
CA ASP A 72 -2.39 1.87 14.47
C ASP A 72 -2.92 1.92 13.03
N PHE A 73 -2.04 1.63 12.08
CA PHE A 73 -2.39 1.63 10.66
C PHE A 73 -3.57 0.72 10.32
N GLY A 74 -3.70 -0.41 11.04
CA GLY A 74 -4.77 -1.36 10.84
C GLY A 74 -6.12 -0.96 11.43
N ASP A 75 -6.18 0.13 12.19
CA ASP A 75 -7.45 0.63 12.72
C ASP A 75 -8.14 1.60 11.74
N VAL A 76 -7.43 2.01 10.68
CA VAL A 76 -7.96 2.94 9.67
C VAL A 76 -8.59 2.16 8.52
N VAL A 77 -9.90 2.31 8.40
CA VAL A 77 -10.70 1.79 7.29
C VAL A 77 -10.46 2.64 6.04
N CYS A 78 -10.13 1.97 4.94
CA CYS A 78 -10.07 2.63 3.64
C CYS A 78 -11.36 2.34 2.88
N ASN A 79 -11.84 3.32 2.12
CA ASN A 79 -12.97 3.13 1.23
C ASN A 79 -12.56 2.15 0.13
N VAL A 80 -13.37 1.13 -0.11
CA VAL A 80 -13.06 0.05 -1.07
C VAL A 80 -13.49 0.43 -2.50
N ASP A 81 -14.49 1.31 -2.61
CA ASP A 81 -15.32 1.39 -3.82
C ASP A 81 -14.90 2.48 -4.82
N GLY A 82 -13.66 2.98 -4.73
CA GLY A 82 -13.26 4.09 -5.60
C GLY A 82 -13.96 5.40 -5.24
N SER A 83 -14.22 5.61 -3.95
CA SER A 83 -14.91 6.81 -3.42
C SER A 83 -14.27 8.11 -3.90
N GLU A 84 -15.06 9.18 -3.83
CA GLU A 84 -14.58 10.55 -4.07
C GLU A 84 -13.26 10.84 -3.34
N PRO A 85 -12.34 11.58 -3.98
CA PRO A 85 -11.09 11.96 -3.35
C PRO A 85 -11.37 12.74 -2.08
N MET A 86 -10.70 12.36 -1.00
CA MET A 86 -10.71 13.14 0.23
C MET A 86 -9.91 14.43 -0.02
N GLY A 87 -10.58 15.58 -0.07
CA GLY A 87 -9.97 16.84 -0.54
C GLY A 87 -8.71 17.31 0.20
N LYS A 88 -8.45 16.81 1.43
CA LYS A 88 -7.25 17.14 2.21
C LYS A 88 -6.07 16.19 1.98
N LEU A 89 -6.28 15.07 1.30
CA LEU A 89 -5.27 14.06 1.03
C LEU A 89 -4.80 14.14 -0.41
N LYS A 90 -3.51 13.93 -0.61
CA LYS A 90 -2.93 13.95 -1.95
C LYS A 90 -3.34 12.73 -2.76
N VAL A 91 -3.92 12.97 -3.93
CA VAL A 91 -4.08 11.95 -4.98
C VAL A 91 -2.72 11.76 -5.66
N VAL A 92 -2.29 10.51 -5.81
CA VAL A 92 -1.03 10.15 -6.46
C VAL A 92 -1.27 9.17 -7.61
N ASP A 93 -0.35 9.16 -8.56
CA ASP A 93 -0.24 8.08 -9.54
C ASP A 93 0.28 6.81 -8.85
N ALA A 94 -0.40 5.71 -9.09
CA ALA A 94 -0.10 4.41 -8.52
C ALA A 94 -0.36 3.30 -9.54
N TRP A 95 -0.07 2.07 -9.12
CA TRP A 95 -0.31 0.85 -9.88
C TRP A 95 -1.15 -0.09 -9.04
N ARG A 96 -2.17 -0.72 -9.65
CA ARG A 96 -3.01 -1.72 -9.01
C ARG A 96 -2.87 -3.10 -9.66
N CYS A 97 -2.95 -4.14 -8.85
CA CYS A 97 -3.06 -5.51 -9.34
C CYS A 97 -4.42 -5.72 -10.02
N ARG A 98 -4.45 -6.44 -11.16
CA ARG A 98 -5.67 -6.84 -11.90
C ARG A 98 -5.94 -8.34 -11.85
N VAL A 99 -5.18 -9.10 -11.07
CA VAL A 99 -5.39 -10.56 -11.01
C VAL A 99 -6.75 -10.85 -10.38
N VAL A 100 -7.57 -11.59 -11.11
CA VAL A 100 -8.85 -12.10 -10.64
C VAL A 100 -8.58 -13.35 -9.79
N VAL A 101 -8.99 -13.29 -8.53
CA VAL A 101 -8.93 -14.40 -7.59
C VAL A 101 -10.31 -15.03 -7.54
N ARG A 102 -10.38 -16.31 -7.94
CA ARG A 102 -11.56 -17.14 -7.73
C ARG A 102 -11.55 -17.57 -6.28
N VAL A 103 -12.55 -17.10 -5.52
CA VAL A 103 -12.78 -17.58 -4.17
C VAL A 103 -13.59 -18.85 -4.30
N GLU A 104 -12.90 -20.00 -4.26
CA GLU A 104 -13.58 -21.28 -4.11
C GLU A 104 -14.27 -21.25 -2.74
N ARG A 105 -15.60 -21.20 -2.76
CA ARG A 105 -16.40 -21.34 -1.56
C ARG A 105 -16.16 -22.76 -1.08
N GLN A 106 -15.34 -22.94 -0.05
CA GLN A 106 -15.23 -24.22 0.64
C GLN A 106 -16.58 -24.47 1.31
N LEU A 107 -17.50 -25.09 0.56
CA LEU A 107 -18.80 -25.52 1.03
C LEU A 107 -18.57 -26.73 1.93
N GLU A 108 -18.50 -26.49 3.24
CA GLU A 108 -18.67 -27.54 4.25
C GLU A 108 -20.16 -27.91 4.48
N ASP A 109 -21.10 -27.36 3.71
CA ASP A 109 -22.52 -27.69 3.80
C ASP A 109 -22.94 -28.70 2.71
N GLU A 110 -22.73 -29.98 3.01
CA GLU A 110 -23.21 -31.15 2.24
C GLU A 110 -24.75 -31.33 2.34
N ARG A 111 -25.57 -30.30 2.09
CA ARG A 111 -27.03 -30.43 2.09
C ARG A 111 -27.66 -30.05 0.75
N MET A 112 -27.46 -30.95 -0.21
CA MET A 112 -28.42 -31.40 -1.24
C MET A 112 -29.44 -30.35 -1.69
N GLY A 113 -29.03 -29.49 -2.60
CA GLY A 113 -29.92 -28.65 -3.40
C GLY A 113 -29.07 -27.97 -4.47
N GLU A 114 -29.41 -28.18 -5.74
CA GLU A 114 -28.73 -27.68 -6.93
C GLU A 114 -28.39 -26.19 -6.80
N SER A 115 -27.17 -25.89 -6.33
CA SER A 115 -26.69 -24.53 -6.16
C SER A 115 -25.99 -24.13 -7.45
N GLU A 116 -26.54 -23.13 -8.13
CA GLU A 116 -25.91 -22.47 -9.27
C GLU A 116 -24.42 -22.19 -8.96
N GLU A 117 -23.52 -22.67 -9.81
CA GLU A 117 -22.06 -22.52 -9.73
C GLU A 117 -21.60 -21.08 -10.00
N GLY A 118 -22.18 -20.10 -9.30
CA GLY A 118 -21.81 -18.69 -9.37
C GLY A 118 -20.60 -18.39 -8.47
N GLY A 119 -19.41 -18.86 -8.85
CA GLY A 119 -18.17 -18.46 -8.18
C GLY A 119 -18.00 -16.94 -8.25
N ARG A 120 -17.88 -16.28 -7.09
CA ARG A 120 -17.62 -14.82 -7.05
C ARG A 120 -16.18 -14.57 -7.49
N GLU A 121 -16.02 -13.94 -8.66
CA GLU A 121 -14.74 -13.42 -9.11
C GLU A 121 -14.43 -12.11 -8.37
N SER A 122 -13.28 -12.05 -7.70
CA SER A 122 -12.82 -10.85 -6.99
C SER A 122 -11.49 -10.36 -7.56
N VAL A 123 -11.37 -9.06 -7.80
CA VAL A 123 -10.11 -8.47 -8.25
C VAL A 123 -9.20 -8.22 -7.05
N CYS A 124 -7.92 -8.58 -7.17
CA CYS A 124 -6.92 -8.27 -6.16
C CYS A 124 -6.86 -6.75 -5.87
N GLY A 125 -7.08 -6.36 -4.61
CA GLY A 125 -7.11 -4.96 -4.18
C GLY A 125 -5.74 -4.32 -3.94
N PHE A 126 -4.63 -4.95 -4.36
CA PHE A 126 -3.30 -4.48 -4.02
C PHE A 126 -2.89 -3.24 -4.85
N ILE A 127 -2.59 -2.13 -4.16
CA ILE A 127 -2.17 -0.87 -4.78
C ILE A 127 -0.85 -0.36 -4.18
N ARG A 128 0.10 0.02 -5.06
CA ARG A 128 1.39 0.63 -4.69
C ARG A 128 1.81 1.71 -5.68
N ARG A 129 2.62 2.66 -5.21
CA ARG A 129 3.19 3.71 -6.05
C ARG A 129 4.28 3.18 -6.99
N ASP A 130 5.07 2.22 -6.55
CA ASP A 130 6.16 1.62 -7.32
C ASP A 130 5.65 0.39 -8.10
N VAL A 131 5.84 0.38 -9.42
CA VAL A 131 5.47 -0.73 -10.29
C VAL A 131 6.23 -2.01 -9.96
N THR A 132 7.46 -1.91 -9.43
CA THR A 132 8.27 -3.06 -9.04
C THR A 132 7.66 -3.82 -7.86
N ASP A 133 7.03 -3.11 -6.92
CA ASP A 133 6.32 -3.72 -5.80
C ASP A 133 5.07 -4.46 -6.26
N VAL A 134 4.32 -3.90 -7.21
CA VAL A 134 3.14 -4.57 -7.79
C VAL A 134 3.54 -5.80 -8.59
N ARG A 135 4.59 -5.71 -9.41
CA ARG A 135 5.13 -6.88 -10.14
C ARG A 135 5.56 -7.99 -9.20
N ARG A 136 6.28 -7.64 -8.13
CA ARG A 136 6.70 -8.59 -7.10
C ARG A 136 5.48 -9.24 -6.43
N HIS A 137 4.48 -8.44 -6.07
CA HIS A 137 3.24 -8.95 -5.51
C HIS A 137 2.55 -9.95 -6.44
N VAL A 138 2.38 -9.62 -7.72
CA VAL A 138 1.74 -10.52 -8.70
C VAL A 138 2.47 -11.85 -8.80
N ASN A 139 3.79 -11.82 -8.98
CA ASN A 139 4.58 -13.03 -9.10
C ASN A 139 4.56 -13.88 -7.81
N LEU A 140 4.66 -13.25 -6.64
CA LEU A 140 4.79 -13.97 -5.36
C LEU A 140 3.44 -14.47 -4.82
N VAL A 141 2.39 -13.67 -4.92
CA VAL A 141 1.09 -14.00 -4.30
C VAL A 141 0.20 -14.78 -5.24
N HIS A 142 0.19 -14.40 -6.51
CA HIS A 142 -0.69 -15.05 -7.49
C HIS A 142 0.01 -16.16 -8.27
N GLY A 143 1.35 -16.25 -8.20
CA GLY A 143 2.11 -17.27 -8.92
C GLY A 143 2.01 -17.16 -10.45
N VAL A 144 1.57 -16.00 -10.95
CA VAL A 144 1.44 -15.72 -12.40
C VAL A 144 2.44 -14.64 -12.81
N GLY A 145 2.81 -14.64 -14.09
CA GLY A 145 3.66 -13.58 -14.64
C GLY A 145 2.98 -12.21 -14.56
N ALA A 146 3.72 -11.19 -14.11
CA ALA A 146 3.18 -9.84 -13.92
C ALA A 146 2.77 -9.10 -15.21
N ALA A 147 3.26 -9.50 -16.38
CA ALA A 147 2.98 -8.81 -17.64
C ALA A 147 1.46 -8.76 -17.93
N GLY A 148 0.91 -7.56 -18.08
CA GLY A 148 -0.53 -7.35 -18.31
C GLY A 148 -1.44 -7.63 -17.11
N ARG A 149 -0.88 -7.85 -15.91
CA ARG A 149 -1.64 -8.20 -14.69
C ARG A 149 -1.73 -7.07 -13.66
N TYR A 150 -1.41 -5.86 -14.09
CA TYR A 150 -1.53 -4.65 -13.29
C TYR A 150 -1.77 -3.45 -14.21
N GLU A 151 -2.40 -2.38 -13.71
CA GLU A 151 -2.57 -1.14 -14.46
C GLU A 151 -2.20 0.10 -13.64
N ALA A 152 -2.04 1.23 -14.32
CA ALA A 152 -1.92 2.53 -13.67
C ALA A 152 -3.28 3.04 -13.19
N CYS A 153 -3.32 3.63 -12.00
CA CYS A 153 -4.52 4.22 -11.43
C CYS A 153 -4.19 5.49 -10.64
N LYS A 154 -5.24 6.28 -10.35
CA LYS A 154 -5.18 7.32 -9.33
C LYS A 154 -5.55 6.70 -7.98
N ALA A 155 -4.75 7.01 -6.97
CA ALA A 155 -4.96 6.49 -5.63
C ALA A 155 -4.70 7.55 -4.55
N GLN A 156 -5.34 7.40 -3.41
CA GLN A 156 -5.05 8.18 -2.20
C GLN A 156 -4.57 7.25 -1.11
N SER A 157 -3.82 7.80 -0.16
CA SER A 157 -3.47 7.10 1.06
C SER A 157 -3.70 7.98 2.26
N TRP A 158 -4.11 7.35 3.37
CA TRP A 158 -4.11 7.99 4.67
C TRP A 158 -2.68 8.35 5.05
N PHE A 159 -1.71 7.47 4.82
CA PHE A 159 -0.36 7.64 5.35
C PHE A 159 0.70 7.78 4.26
N GLY A 160 1.73 8.58 4.53
CA GLY A 160 2.88 8.72 3.64
C GLY A 160 3.93 7.61 3.81
N GLY A 161 4.88 7.54 2.87
CA GLY A 161 6.09 6.73 2.97
C GLY A 161 5.92 5.25 2.62
N ARG A 162 6.85 4.41 3.09
CA ARG A 162 6.90 2.97 2.73
C ARG A 162 5.73 2.13 3.26
N ARG A 163 4.97 2.67 4.22
CA ARG A 163 3.82 2.00 4.85
C ARG A 163 2.49 2.55 4.37
N ALA A 164 2.50 3.32 3.27
CA ALA A 164 1.29 3.86 2.69
C ALA A 164 0.33 2.74 2.26
N VAL A 165 -0.93 2.98 2.56
CA VAL A 165 -2.07 2.08 2.34
C VAL A 165 -2.97 2.83 1.35
N TYR A 166 -2.96 2.41 0.09
CA TYR A 166 -3.59 3.13 -1.01
C TYR A 166 -4.96 2.57 -1.40
N TRP A 167 -5.98 3.41 -1.51
CA TRP A 167 -7.23 3.05 -2.17
C TRP A 167 -7.36 3.79 -3.50
N ARG A 168 -8.11 3.19 -4.43
CA ARG A 168 -8.41 3.82 -5.72
C ARG A 168 -9.29 5.04 -5.50
N VAL A 169 -9.09 6.05 -6.31
CA VAL A 169 -9.98 7.20 -6.42
C VAL A 169 -10.53 7.23 -7.84
N CYS A 170 -11.85 7.23 -7.99
CA CYS A 170 -12.47 7.52 -9.29
C CYS A 170 -12.29 9.01 -9.58
N GLY A 171 -11.68 9.35 -10.71
CA GLY A 171 -11.64 10.74 -11.14
C GLY A 171 -13.03 11.20 -11.57
N ASP A 172 -13.31 12.51 -11.44
CA ASP A 172 -14.57 13.17 -11.86
C ASP A 172 -14.81 13.15 -13.38
N GLY A 173 -14.22 12.20 -14.11
CA GLY A 173 -14.57 11.92 -15.49
C GLY A 173 -15.98 11.34 -15.49
N GLY A 174 -16.99 12.21 -15.57
CA GLY A 174 -18.42 11.92 -15.63
C GLY A 174 -18.85 11.20 -16.91
N GLY A 175 -18.16 10.11 -17.23
CA GLY A 175 -18.57 9.10 -18.19
C GLY A 175 -18.57 7.76 -17.47
N ASP A 176 -19.66 7.05 -17.62
CA ASP A 176 -19.84 5.61 -17.51
C ASP A 176 -18.74 4.74 -18.20
N GLY A 177 -17.77 5.36 -18.88
CA GLY A 177 -16.61 4.72 -19.50
C GLY A 177 -15.42 4.61 -18.55
N GLU A 178 -15.11 3.37 -18.17
CA GLU A 178 -13.76 2.83 -17.95
C GLU A 178 -12.69 3.88 -17.59
N CYS A 179 -12.49 4.09 -16.29
CA CYS A 179 -11.45 4.94 -15.72
C CYS A 179 -10.04 4.29 -15.83
N ASP A 180 -9.69 3.90 -17.07
CA ASP A 180 -8.38 3.42 -17.46
C ASP A 180 -7.51 4.64 -17.78
N VAL A 181 -6.65 4.98 -16.83
CA VAL A 181 -5.58 5.95 -17.08
C VAL A 181 -4.61 5.27 -18.03
N VAL A 182 -4.71 5.61 -19.32
CA VAL A 182 -3.70 5.24 -20.33
C VAL A 182 -2.42 6.00 -20.00
N MET A 183 -1.62 5.47 -19.08
CA MET A 183 -0.21 5.82 -18.97
C MET A 183 0.46 5.14 -20.15
N SER A 184 0.62 5.87 -21.27
CA SER A 184 1.28 5.37 -22.46
C SER A 184 2.69 4.91 -22.10
N ASN A 185 2.84 3.59 -21.98
CA ASN A 185 4.11 2.90 -21.83
C ASN A 185 4.75 2.74 -23.21
N GLU A 186 4.73 3.78 -24.05
CA GLU A 186 5.49 3.83 -25.30
C GLU A 186 6.96 3.98 -24.96
N ARG A 187 7.52 2.88 -24.47
CA ARG A 187 8.94 2.63 -24.61
C ARG A 187 9.16 2.40 -26.09
N VAL A 188 9.57 3.47 -26.78
CA VAL A 188 10.12 3.43 -28.13
C VAL A 188 11.32 2.47 -28.10
N GLU A 189 11.08 1.20 -28.38
CA GLU A 189 12.12 0.24 -28.74
C GLU A 189 12.57 0.58 -30.17
N GLY A 190 13.49 1.54 -30.31
CA GLY A 190 13.92 1.96 -31.65
C GLY A 190 15.14 2.88 -31.78
N GLY A 191 15.82 3.23 -30.69
CA GLY A 191 17.02 4.08 -30.75
C GLY A 191 18.31 3.25 -30.86
N LYS A 192 18.78 2.96 -32.07
CA LYS A 192 20.18 2.51 -32.31
C LYS A 192 21.13 3.61 -31.81
N ILE A 193 21.75 3.41 -30.66
CA ILE A 193 22.86 4.26 -30.21
C ILE A 193 24.08 3.86 -31.03
N SER A 194 24.45 4.71 -31.98
CA SER A 194 25.71 4.62 -32.70
C SER A 194 26.88 4.79 -31.73
N ARG A 195 27.71 3.75 -31.70
CA ARG A 195 29.01 3.65 -31.05
C ARG A 195 29.92 4.81 -31.48
N ILE A 196 30.17 5.75 -30.57
CA ILE A 196 31.25 6.74 -30.72
C ILE A 196 32.50 6.10 -30.16
N GLU A 197 33.45 5.79 -31.04
CA GLU A 197 34.84 5.50 -30.68
C GLU A 197 35.52 6.80 -30.28
N SER A 198 35.86 6.94 -29.00
CA SER A 198 36.85 7.92 -28.54
C SER A 198 38.07 7.17 -28.02
N SER A 199 39.15 7.35 -28.75
CA SER A 199 40.50 6.91 -28.47
C SER A 199 41.16 7.70 -27.34
N LEU A 200 41.99 7.00 -26.56
CA LEU A 200 43.26 7.46 -25.96
C LEU A 200 43.23 8.71 -25.06
N VAL A 201 43.41 8.54 -23.74
CA VAL A 201 44.73 8.75 -23.12
C VAL A 201 44.86 7.90 -21.85
N ASP A 202 45.99 7.20 -21.81
CA ASP A 202 46.56 6.44 -20.72
C ASP A 202 47.19 7.42 -19.69
N ASN A 203 46.99 7.17 -18.40
CA ASN A 203 47.94 7.51 -17.32
C ASN A 203 47.44 6.96 -15.99
N GLY A 204 48.34 6.23 -15.32
CA GLY A 204 48.00 5.33 -14.24
C GLY A 204 47.64 5.99 -12.91
N MET A 205 46.98 5.19 -12.06
CA MET A 205 47.44 5.04 -10.69
C MET A 205 46.98 3.67 -10.18
N ASP A 206 48.00 2.89 -9.84
CA ASP A 206 48.01 1.62 -9.14
C ASP A 206 47.44 1.78 -7.73
N GLU A 207 47.15 0.66 -7.05
CA GLU A 207 46.60 0.55 -5.68
C GLU A 207 45.06 0.61 -5.53
N LYS A 208 44.35 -0.43 -6.00
CA LYS A 208 43.13 -0.93 -5.31
C LYS A 208 42.67 -2.32 -5.75
N ARG A 209 43.61 -3.16 -6.18
CA ARG A 209 43.32 -4.42 -6.88
C ARG A 209 43.38 -5.67 -5.98
N ASP A 210 42.73 -5.66 -4.81
CA ASP A 210 42.66 -6.89 -3.99
C ASP A 210 41.32 -7.13 -3.26
N ARG A 211 40.24 -6.37 -3.56
CA ARG A 211 38.95 -6.54 -2.83
C ARG A 211 37.74 -6.99 -3.65
N ASP A 212 37.87 -7.16 -4.96
CA ASP A 212 36.75 -7.50 -5.85
C ASP A 212 36.74 -8.95 -6.38
N LYS A 213 37.72 -9.78 -6.01
CA LYS A 213 37.75 -11.19 -6.46
C LYS A 213 36.96 -12.17 -5.60
N ASP A 214 36.56 -11.80 -4.39
CA ASP A 214 36.01 -12.77 -3.42
C ASP A 214 34.50 -13.03 -3.58
N TRP A 215 33.73 -12.09 -4.16
CA TRP A 215 32.27 -12.26 -4.30
C TRP A 215 31.83 -13.14 -5.47
N ARG A 216 32.73 -13.40 -6.44
CA ARG A 216 32.37 -14.14 -7.66
C ARG A 216 32.58 -15.65 -7.55
N GLU A 217 33.39 -16.11 -6.60
CA GLU A 217 33.64 -17.55 -6.39
C GLU A 217 32.69 -18.20 -5.38
N GLN A 218 32.01 -17.43 -4.51
CA GLN A 218 31.00 -17.98 -3.59
C GLN A 218 29.66 -18.38 -4.22
N ARG A 219 29.45 -18.17 -5.53
CA ARG A 219 28.19 -18.53 -6.22
C ARG A 219 28.27 -19.75 -7.14
N LYS A 220 29.41 -20.44 -7.24
CA LYS A 220 29.56 -21.63 -8.09
C LYS A 220 29.24 -22.97 -7.41
N GLY A 221 28.72 -22.97 -6.18
CA GLY A 221 28.56 -24.18 -5.37
C GLY A 221 27.17 -24.82 -5.30
N ASP A 222 26.09 -24.16 -5.73
CA ASP A 222 24.72 -24.59 -5.38
C ASP A 222 23.75 -24.60 -6.57
N GLU A 223 24.18 -25.10 -7.73
CA GLU A 223 23.29 -25.49 -8.83
C GLU A 223 22.64 -26.87 -8.57
N ARG A 224 22.13 -27.13 -7.36
CA ARG A 224 21.09 -28.14 -7.21
C ARG A 224 19.77 -27.48 -7.58
N GLY A 225 19.25 -27.85 -8.74
CA GLY A 225 17.93 -27.48 -9.26
C GLY A 225 16.80 -27.91 -8.33
N GLY A 226 16.65 -27.19 -7.21
CA GLY A 226 15.41 -27.16 -6.46
C GLY A 226 14.48 -26.19 -7.16
N GLU A 227 13.36 -26.69 -7.68
CA GLU A 227 12.25 -25.83 -8.09
C GLU A 227 12.00 -24.77 -7.00
N PRO A 228 11.75 -23.50 -7.37
CA PRO A 228 11.49 -22.46 -6.39
C PRO A 228 10.35 -22.93 -5.51
N LYS A 229 10.65 -23.21 -4.23
CA LYS A 229 9.66 -23.63 -3.24
C LYS A 229 8.58 -22.58 -3.21
N ARG A 230 7.44 -22.90 -3.83
CA ARG A 230 6.19 -22.15 -3.70
C ARG A 230 5.96 -22.07 -2.20
N VAL A 231 5.98 -20.85 -1.66
CA VAL A 231 5.60 -20.66 -0.27
C VAL A 231 4.11 -20.99 -0.24
N GLU A 232 3.78 -22.20 0.19
CA GLU A 232 2.42 -22.59 0.57
C GLU A 232 2.08 -21.82 1.85
N THR A 233 1.86 -20.51 1.71
CA THR A 233 1.07 -19.79 2.68
C THR A 233 -0.33 -20.38 2.59
N SER A 234 -0.84 -20.95 3.69
CA SER A 234 -2.21 -21.46 3.73
C SER A 234 -3.13 -20.45 3.08
N ILE A 235 -3.99 -20.95 2.22
CA ILE A 235 -4.89 -20.22 1.32
C ILE A 235 -5.73 -19.23 2.16
N PHE A 236 -5.18 -18.05 2.45
CA PHE A 236 -5.90 -16.85 2.83
C PHE A 236 -6.39 -16.24 1.52
N THR A 237 -7.34 -16.92 0.88
CA THR A 237 -8.07 -16.44 -0.30
C THR A 237 -8.95 -15.24 0.01
N SER A 238 -9.18 -14.93 1.29
CA SER A 238 -9.74 -13.65 1.69
C SER A 238 -8.66 -12.56 1.70
N ILE A 239 -8.41 -12.08 0.48
CA ILE A 239 -8.23 -10.65 0.18
C ILE A 239 -6.79 -10.11 0.26
N CYS A 240 -6.15 -10.07 -0.91
CA CYS A 240 -4.98 -9.24 -1.22
C CYS A 240 -5.28 -7.72 -1.18
N ARG A 241 -6.01 -7.20 -0.19
CA ARG A 241 -6.28 -5.75 -0.13
C ARG A 241 -5.07 -4.98 0.41
N TRP A 242 -4.16 -5.58 1.19
CA TRP A 242 -2.95 -4.88 1.67
C TRP A 242 -1.72 -5.79 1.72
N GLY A 243 -0.77 -5.57 0.83
CA GLY A 243 0.55 -6.20 0.93
C GLY A 243 1.50 -5.34 1.75
N PHE A 244 1.53 -5.54 3.06
CA PHE A 244 2.62 -5.02 3.88
C PHE A 244 3.89 -5.84 3.60
N TYR A 245 4.60 -5.50 2.54
CA TYR A 245 5.88 -6.15 2.22
C TYR A 245 7.02 -5.48 2.98
N GLY A 246 7.51 -6.16 4.00
CA GLY A 246 8.67 -5.79 4.81
C GLY A 246 8.91 -6.81 5.92
N LYS A 247 10.17 -7.01 6.32
CA LYS A 247 10.55 -7.93 7.40
C LYS A 247 9.78 -7.54 8.69
N GLY A 248 8.91 -8.43 9.20
CA GLY A 248 8.14 -8.23 10.44
C GLY A 248 6.66 -7.80 10.31
N PHE A 249 6.01 -7.97 9.14
CA PHE A 249 4.63 -7.54 8.92
C PHE A 249 3.64 -8.60 8.38
N GLY A 250 4.09 -9.83 8.11
CA GLY A 250 3.19 -10.92 7.66
C GLY A 250 2.02 -11.19 8.62
N ASP A 251 2.15 -10.77 9.88
CA ASP A 251 1.20 -11.12 10.95
C ASP A 251 0.28 -9.95 11.38
N LYS A 252 0.40 -8.76 10.78
CA LYS A 252 -0.33 -7.55 11.21
C LYS A 252 -1.47 -7.19 10.25
N THR A 253 -2.47 -8.05 10.18
CA THR A 253 -3.74 -7.76 9.50
C THR A 253 -4.58 -6.80 10.35
N PRO A 254 -5.18 -5.73 9.77
CA PRO A 254 -6.20 -4.90 10.43
C PRO A 254 -7.25 -5.73 11.20
N LYS A 255 -7.57 -5.36 12.45
CA LYS A 255 -8.52 -6.13 13.28
C LYS A 255 -9.95 -6.09 12.74
N SER A 256 -10.39 -4.93 12.23
CA SER A 256 -11.72 -4.70 11.67
C SER A 256 -12.07 -5.57 10.46
N TRP A 257 -11.12 -6.39 10.00
CA TRP A 257 -11.26 -7.20 8.79
C TRP A 257 -11.61 -8.65 9.05
N ARG A 258 -11.34 -9.16 10.26
CA ARG A 258 -11.93 -10.43 10.69
C ARG A 258 -13.45 -10.28 10.88
N GLU A 259 -13.87 -9.10 11.31
CA GLU A 259 -15.27 -8.83 11.69
C GLU A 259 -16.21 -8.54 10.50
N GLY A 260 -15.65 -8.19 9.33
CA GLY A 260 -16.45 -7.93 8.11
C GLY A 260 -17.05 -9.20 7.49
N GLU A 261 -16.39 -10.35 7.66
CA GLU A 261 -16.85 -11.65 7.12
C GLU A 261 -17.95 -12.26 8.02
N GLU A 262 -17.88 -12.05 9.33
CA GLU A 262 -18.89 -12.55 10.28
C GLU A 262 -20.21 -11.77 10.21
N ARG A 263 -20.18 -10.48 9.85
CA ARG A 263 -21.40 -9.65 9.76
C ARG A 263 -22.25 -9.91 8.52
N GLU A 264 -21.69 -10.35 7.39
CA GLU A 264 -22.48 -10.77 6.22
C GLU A 264 -23.14 -12.15 6.42
N LEU A 265 -22.65 -12.95 7.38
CA LEU A 265 -23.23 -14.25 7.75
C LEU A 265 -24.11 -14.18 9.00
N GLY A 266 -24.43 -12.97 9.48
CA GLY A 266 -25.37 -12.72 10.57
C GLY A 266 -26.80 -13.06 10.20
N ILE A 267 -27.07 -14.35 10.02
CA ILE A 267 -28.37 -14.96 10.30
C ILE A 267 -28.73 -14.52 11.71
N GLY A 268 -29.69 -13.59 11.79
CA GLY A 268 -30.33 -13.26 13.05
C GLY A 268 -31.03 -14.49 13.59
N MET A 269 -30.35 -15.26 14.43
CA MET A 269 -31.02 -16.04 15.46
C MET A 269 -31.52 -15.04 16.50
N MET A 270 -32.67 -14.44 16.22
CA MET A 270 -33.53 -13.91 17.27
C MET A 270 -34.12 -15.11 18.03
N PHE A 271 -33.68 -15.27 19.27
CA PHE A 271 -34.51 -15.89 20.31
C PHE A 271 -35.38 -14.80 20.93
#